data_AF-A8B8I4-F1
#
_entry.id   AF-A8B8I4-F1
#
_cell.length_a   1.000
_cell.length_b   1.000
_cell.length_c   1.000
_cell.angle_alpha   90.00
_cell.angle_beta   90.00
_cell.angle_gamma   90.00
#
_symmetry.space_group_name_H-M   'P 1'
#
loop_
_entity.id
_entity.type
_entity.pdbx_description
1 polymer ?
#
loop_
_entity_poly.entity_id
_entity_poly.type
_entity_poly.pdbx_seq_one_letter_code
_entity_poly.pdbx_strand_id
1 'polypeptide(L)'
;MKFIIAIAVCTLAVVCVSGEPEKHDYQNEFDFLLMQRIHEQMRKGEEALLHLQHQINTFEENPTKEMKEQILGEMDTIIALIDGVRGVLNRLMKRTDLDIFERYNVEIALKSNEILERDLKKEEQRVKKIEV
;
A
#
# COMPACT_ATOMS: atom_id res chain seq x y z
N MET A 1 -4.29 -1.01 -14.82
CA MET A 1 -5.44 -0.19 -14.31
C MET A 1 -5.91 -0.56 -12.90
N LYS A 2 -5.93 -1.84 -12.47
CA LYS A 2 -6.51 -2.21 -11.16
C LYS A 2 -5.76 -1.64 -9.95
N PHE A 3 -4.42 -1.68 -9.95
CA PHE A 3 -3.62 -1.10 -8.85
C PHE A 3 -3.58 0.44 -8.83
N ILE A 4 -3.90 1.10 -9.95
CA ILE A 4 -3.88 2.57 -10.06
C ILE A 4 -4.94 3.21 -9.15
N ILE A 5 -6.07 2.53 -8.93
CA ILE A 5 -7.13 3.03 -8.04
C ILE A 5 -6.68 2.94 -6.57
N ALA A 6 -5.99 1.86 -6.16
CA ALA A 6 -5.45 1.73 -4.81
C ALA A 6 -4.35 2.78 -4.53
N ILE A 7 -3.49 3.02 -5.52
CA ILE A 7 -2.45 4.06 -5.53
C ILE A 7 -3.08 5.47 -5.43
N ALA A 8 -4.15 5.74 -6.20
CA ALA A 8 -4.84 7.02 -6.17
C ALA A 8 -5.52 7.32 -4.82
N VAL A 9 -6.02 6.31 -4.10
CA VAL A 9 -6.64 6.51 -2.77
C VAL A 9 -5.56 6.74 -1.69
N CYS A 10 -4.42 6.03 -1.76
CA CYS A 10 -3.27 6.28 -0.89
C CYS A 10 -2.68 7.68 -1.06
N THR A 11 -2.61 8.18 -2.31
CA THR A 11 -2.07 9.51 -2.60
C THR A 11 -3.06 10.63 -2.27
N LEU A 12 -4.35 10.51 -2.61
CA LEU A 12 -5.37 11.54 -2.32
C LEU A 12 -5.61 11.77 -0.83
N ALA A 13 -5.52 10.74 0.00
CA ALA A 13 -5.67 10.87 1.45
C ALA A 13 -4.56 11.72 2.09
N VAL A 14 -3.40 11.80 1.45
CA VAL A 14 -2.21 12.43 1.99
C VAL A 14 -1.89 13.78 1.34
N VAL A 15 -2.35 14.03 0.10
CA VAL A 15 -2.21 15.34 -0.57
C VAL A 15 -3.01 16.44 0.15
N CYS A 16 -4.03 16.09 0.94
CA CYS A 16 -4.68 17.05 1.86
C CYS A 16 -3.75 17.56 2.99
N VAL A 17 -2.53 17.01 3.13
CA VAL A 17 -1.55 17.36 4.19
C VAL A 17 -0.33 18.10 3.63
N SER A 18 0.03 17.89 2.36
CA SER A 18 1.34 18.30 1.82
C SER A 18 1.29 19.57 0.96
N GLY A 19 0.31 20.42 1.17
CA GLY A 19 0.03 21.58 0.34
C GLY A 19 0.50 22.92 0.89
N GLU A 20 1.54 23.01 1.72
CA GLU A 20 2.36 24.23 1.95
C GLU A 20 3.43 23.99 3.05
N PRO A 21 4.58 24.71 3.04
CA PRO A 21 5.66 24.53 4.00
C PRO A 21 5.39 25.15 5.39
N GLU A 22 4.16 25.59 5.69
CA GLU A 22 3.82 26.26 6.95
C GLU A 22 2.62 25.59 7.64
N LYS A 23 2.88 25.03 8.83
CA LYS A 23 1.95 24.40 9.80
C LYS A 23 1.18 23.17 9.30
N HIS A 24 1.50 22.03 9.90
CA HIS A 24 0.69 20.83 9.83
C HIS A 24 -0.38 20.83 10.92
N ASP A 25 -1.57 20.30 10.62
CA ASP A 25 -2.70 20.26 11.56
C ASP A 25 -2.59 19.18 12.65
N TYR A 26 -1.52 18.38 12.65
CA TYR A 26 -1.29 17.36 13.68
C TYR A 26 -0.97 18.00 15.04
N GLN A 27 -1.63 17.50 16.08
CA GLN A 27 -1.36 17.91 17.47
C GLN A 27 0.01 17.42 17.94
N ASN A 28 0.43 16.24 17.46
CA ASN A 28 1.71 15.63 17.80
C ASN A 28 2.66 15.64 16.61
N GLU A 29 3.85 16.21 16.79
CA GLU A 29 4.90 16.24 15.76
C GLU A 29 5.38 14.83 15.35
N PHE A 30 5.37 13.87 16.29
CA PHE A 30 5.66 12.48 15.97
C PHE A 30 4.64 11.86 15.01
N ASP A 31 3.35 12.17 15.18
CA ASP A 31 2.29 11.67 14.31
C ASP A 31 2.42 12.29 12.90
N PHE A 32 2.81 13.58 12.81
CA PHE A 32 3.17 14.21 11.53
C PHE A 32 4.35 13.51 10.83
N LEU A 33 5.48 13.33 11.52
CA LEU A 33 6.67 12.68 10.95
C LEU A 33 6.39 11.23 10.55
N LEU A 34 5.58 10.52 11.35
CA LEU A 34 5.13 9.17 11.04
C LEU A 34 4.32 9.14 9.74
N MET A 35 3.38 10.07 9.58
CA MET A 35 2.54 10.16 8.39
C MET A 35 3.33 10.59 7.14
N GLN A 36 4.29 11.51 7.28
CA GLN A 36 5.23 11.86 6.21
C GLN A 36 6.05 10.64 5.76
N ARG A 37 6.57 9.87 6.72
CA ARG A 37 7.31 8.64 6.42
C ARG A 37 6.43 7.58 5.78
N ILE A 38 5.17 7.45 6.23
CA ILE A 38 4.19 6.57 5.60
C ILE A 38 3.99 6.98 4.14
N HIS A 39 3.91 8.28 3.82
CA HIS A 39 3.79 8.76 2.45
C HIS A 39 4.97 8.36 1.56
N GLU A 40 6.20 8.59 2.02
CA GLU A 40 7.39 8.22 1.27
C GLU A 40 7.49 6.72 1.03
N GLN A 41 7.10 5.91 2.02
CA GLN A 41 7.08 4.45 1.91
C GLN A 41 5.95 3.97 1.01
N MET A 42 4.79 4.62 1.04
CA MET A 42 3.71 4.34 0.10
C MET A 42 4.19 4.55 -1.32
N ARG A 43 4.83 5.69 -1.66
CA ARG A 43 5.37 5.94 -3.00
C ARG A 43 6.33 4.85 -3.49
N LYS A 44 7.23 4.37 -2.62
CA LYS A 44 8.11 3.24 -2.94
C LYS A 44 7.33 1.93 -3.16
N GLY A 45 6.28 1.72 -2.38
CA GLY A 45 5.32 0.65 -2.58
C GLY A 45 4.63 0.73 -3.95
N GLU A 46 4.22 1.93 -4.39
CA GLU A 46 3.60 2.13 -5.70
C GLU A 46 4.57 1.79 -6.84
N GLU A 47 5.83 2.21 -6.75
CA GLU A 47 6.88 1.84 -7.71
C GLU A 47 7.07 0.32 -7.75
N ALA A 48 7.10 -0.36 -6.60
CA ALA A 48 7.21 -1.81 -6.53
C ALA A 48 6.00 -2.52 -7.15
N LEU A 49 4.78 -2.00 -6.94
CA LEU A 49 3.56 -2.55 -7.55
C LEU A 49 3.53 -2.36 -9.07
N LEU A 50 4.00 -1.21 -9.56
CA LEU A 50 4.14 -0.95 -10.99
C LEU A 50 5.16 -1.88 -11.63
N HIS A 51 6.28 -2.10 -10.97
CA HIS A 51 7.30 -3.05 -11.40
C HIS A 51 6.76 -4.48 -11.45
N LEU A 52 6.06 -4.92 -10.40
CA LEU A 52 5.43 -6.23 -10.32
C LEU A 52 4.39 -6.41 -11.44
N GLN A 53 3.59 -5.38 -11.73
CA GLN A 53 2.64 -5.42 -12.85
C GLN A 53 3.37 -5.60 -14.19
N HIS A 54 4.51 -4.93 -14.38
CA HIS A 54 5.30 -5.09 -15.59
C HIS A 54 5.84 -6.52 -15.72
N GLN A 55 6.41 -7.09 -14.64
CA GLN A 55 6.88 -8.48 -14.62
C GLN A 55 5.75 -9.47 -14.93
N ILE A 56 4.55 -9.27 -14.38
CA ILE A 56 3.38 -10.12 -14.67
C ILE A 56 3.01 -10.04 -16.16
N ASN A 57 3.02 -8.85 -16.77
CA ASN A 57 2.73 -8.71 -18.19
C ASN A 57 3.77 -9.45 -19.05
N THR A 58 5.06 -9.31 -18.73
CA THR A 58 6.14 -10.05 -19.42
C THR A 58 6.01 -11.56 -19.22
N PHE A 59 5.57 -11.99 -18.04
CA PHE A 59 5.33 -13.39 -17.72
C PHE A 59 4.17 -13.99 -18.51
N GLU A 60 3.13 -13.21 -18.80
CA GLU A 60 2.04 -13.67 -19.66
C GLU A 60 2.47 -13.90 -21.11
N GLU A 61 3.41 -13.10 -21.61
CA GLU A 61 3.92 -13.23 -22.98
C GLU A 61 4.86 -14.43 -23.13
N ASN A 62 5.70 -14.69 -22.12
CA ASN A 62 6.64 -15.82 -22.13
C ASN A 62 6.72 -16.46 -20.73
N PRO A 63 5.78 -17.36 -20.39
CA PRO A 63 5.71 -17.94 -19.07
C PRO A 63 6.88 -18.90 -18.82
N THR A 64 7.69 -18.60 -17.80
CA THR A 64 8.75 -19.48 -17.31
C THR A 64 8.58 -19.79 -15.82
N LYS A 65 9.00 -20.99 -15.41
CA LYS A 65 8.89 -21.43 -14.01
C LYS A 65 9.65 -20.49 -13.05
N GLU A 66 10.85 -20.05 -13.42
CA GLU A 66 11.68 -19.15 -12.62
C GLU A 66 10.98 -17.80 -12.39
N MET A 67 10.41 -17.21 -13.44
CA MET A 67 9.74 -15.92 -13.35
C MET A 67 8.44 -16.02 -12.55
N LYS A 68 7.72 -17.15 -12.66
CA LYS A 68 6.55 -17.44 -11.82
C LYS A 68 6.91 -17.50 -10.34
N GLU A 69 7.97 -18.24 -9.98
CA GLU A 69 8.42 -18.35 -8.59
C GLU A 69 8.88 -17.00 -8.03
N GLN A 70 9.59 -16.21 -8.82
CA GLN A 70 10.01 -14.87 -8.43
C GLN A 70 8.81 -13.94 -8.18
N ILE A 71 7.86 -13.86 -9.11
CA ILE A 71 6.66 -13.02 -8.98
C ILE A 71 5.87 -13.40 -7.73
N LEU A 72 5.68 -14.70 -7.47
CA LEU A 72 4.96 -15.16 -6.29
C LEU A 72 5.70 -14.82 -4.99
N GLY A 73 7.03 -14.95 -4.96
CA GLY A 73 7.83 -14.54 -3.79
C GLY A 73 7.80 -13.03 -3.53
N GLU A 74 7.83 -12.21 -4.58
CA GLU A 74 7.67 -10.75 -4.47
C GLU A 74 6.27 -10.39 -3.95
N MET A 75 5.22 -11.05 -4.46
CA MET A 75 3.84 -10.87 -3.98
C MET A 75 3.67 -11.24 -2.51
N ASP A 76 4.21 -12.38 -2.07
CA ASP A 76 4.15 -12.82 -0.67
C ASP A 76 4.84 -11.81 0.27
N THR A 77 5.99 -11.27 -0.16
CA THR A 77 6.72 -10.25 0.60
C THR A 77 5.92 -8.97 0.76
N ILE A 78 5.26 -8.51 -0.31
CA ILE A 78 4.41 -7.32 -0.28
C ILE A 78 3.17 -7.54 0.59
N ILE A 79 2.53 -8.72 0.50
CA ILE A 79 1.38 -9.06 1.34
C ILE A 79 1.77 -9.07 2.83
N ALA A 80 2.91 -9.68 3.18
CA ALA A 80 3.42 -9.69 4.54
C ALA A 80 3.71 -8.28 5.09
N LEU A 81 4.24 -7.38 4.24
CA LEU A 81 4.44 -5.99 4.59
C LEU A 81 3.11 -5.27 4.88
N ILE A 82 2.10 -5.46 4.02
CA ILE A 82 0.76 -4.86 4.20
C ILE A 82 0.12 -5.33 5.51
N ASP A 83 0.24 -6.61 5.84
CA ASP A 83 -0.27 -7.16 7.10
C ASP A 83 0.44 -6.57 8.32
N GLY A 84 1.76 -6.37 8.25
CA GLY A 84 2.53 -5.67 9.27
C GLY A 84 2.04 -4.24 9.50
N VAL A 85 1.85 -3.47 8.43
CA VAL A 85 1.35 -2.08 8.49
C VAL A 85 -0.08 -2.05 9.05
N ARG A 86 -0.97 -2.94 8.60
CA ARG A 86 -2.33 -3.07 9.13
C ARG A 86 -2.34 -3.30 10.63
N GLY A 87 -1.44 -4.16 11.13
CA GLY A 87 -1.28 -4.40 12.57
C GLY A 87 -0.97 -3.12 13.35
N VAL A 88 -0.13 -2.24 12.81
CA VAL A 88 0.20 -0.94 13.40
C VAL A 88 -1.00 0.01 13.36
N LEU A 89 -1.63 0.18 12.19
CA LEU A 89 -2.79 1.08 12.02
C LEU A 89 -3.97 0.68 12.91
N ASN A 90 -4.22 -0.63 13.07
CA ASN A 90 -5.26 -1.14 13.98
C ASN A 90 -4.98 -0.82 15.46
N ARG A 91 -3.70 -0.72 15.86
CA ARG A 91 -3.34 -0.26 17.21
C ARG A 91 -3.52 1.24 17.33
N LEU A 92 -3.14 2.01 16.31
CA LEU A 92 -3.36 3.45 16.28
C LEU A 92 -4.84 3.78 16.40
N MET A 93 -5.75 3.11 15.69
CA MET A 93 -7.20 3.39 15.81
C MET A 93 -7.81 3.19 17.20
N LYS A 94 -7.14 2.40 18.06
CA LYS A 94 -7.57 2.16 19.45
C LYS A 94 -7.09 3.24 20.41
N ARG A 95 -6.21 4.15 19.97
CA ARG A 95 -5.81 5.32 20.74
C ARG A 95 -7.03 6.20 21.04
N THR A 96 -7.15 6.61 22.29
CA THR A 96 -8.24 7.48 22.77
C THR A 96 -7.94 8.96 22.56
N ASP A 97 -6.69 9.30 22.27
CA ASP A 97 -6.16 10.65 22.11
C ASP A 97 -6.13 11.12 20.65
N LEU A 98 -6.65 10.33 19.69
CA LEU A 98 -6.74 10.75 18.29
C LEU A 98 -7.88 11.73 18.08
N ASP A 99 -7.58 12.85 17.44
CA ASP A 99 -8.61 13.77 16.96
C ASP A 99 -9.34 13.24 15.72
N ILE A 100 -10.37 13.97 15.27
CA ILE A 100 -11.21 13.55 14.14
C ILE A 100 -10.39 13.41 12.85
N PHE A 101 -9.39 14.28 12.66
CA PHE A 101 -8.55 14.29 11.47
C PHE A 101 -7.57 13.12 11.46
N GLU A 102 -6.87 12.89 12.56
CA GLU A 102 -5.95 11.77 12.73
C GLU A 102 -6.69 10.44 12.61
N ARG A 103 -7.89 10.35 13.20
CA ARG A 103 -8.77 9.18 13.10
C ARG A 103 -9.18 8.91 11.65
N TYR A 104 -9.55 9.95 10.91
CA TYR A 104 -9.89 9.84 9.49
C TYR A 104 -8.71 9.34 8.66
N ASN A 105 -7.51 9.89 8.86
CA ASN A 105 -6.32 9.50 8.10
C ASN A 105 -5.96 8.03 8.33
N VAL A 106 -6.02 7.55 9.57
CA VAL A 106 -5.76 6.15 9.88
C VAL A 106 -6.87 5.23 9.31
N GLU A 107 -8.14 5.66 9.32
CA GLU A 107 -9.24 4.90 8.70
C GLU A 107 -9.04 4.75 7.18
N ILE A 108 -8.67 5.83 6.49
CA ILE A 108 -8.41 5.78 5.05
C ILE A 108 -7.19 4.88 4.75
N ALA A 109 -6.12 4.99 5.54
CA ALA A 109 -4.97 4.11 5.38
C ALA A 109 -5.32 2.62 5.57
N LEU A 110 -6.20 2.28 6.52
CA LEU A 110 -6.72 0.92 6.71
C LEU A 110 -7.51 0.44 5.48
N LYS A 111 -8.45 1.24 4.97
CA LYS A 111 -9.23 0.90 3.78
C LYS A 111 -8.35 0.71 2.54
N SER A 112 -7.36 1.57 2.35
CA SER A 112 -6.39 1.43 1.25
C SER A 112 -5.61 0.11 1.34
N ASN A 113 -5.15 -0.26 2.54
CA ASN A 113 -4.47 -1.54 2.75
C ASN A 113 -5.38 -2.75 2.46
N GLU A 114 -6.65 -2.70 2.84
CA GLU A 114 -7.64 -3.74 2.51
C GLU A 114 -7.89 -3.87 1.01
N ILE A 115 -8.00 -2.75 0.29
CA ILE A 115 -8.15 -2.75 -1.17
C ILE A 115 -6.92 -3.39 -1.82
N LEU A 116 -5.72 -2.92 -1.44
CA LEU A 116 -4.47 -3.36 -2.03
C LEU A 116 -4.21 -4.86 -1.80
N GLU A 117 -4.38 -5.34 -0.58
CA GLU A 117 -4.19 -6.76 -0.27
C GLU A 117 -5.17 -7.65 -1.05
N ARG A 118 -6.44 -7.25 -1.12
CA ARG A 118 -7.46 -8.00 -1.87
C ARG A 118 -7.11 -8.10 -3.35
N ASP A 119 -6.62 -7.01 -3.95
CA ASP A 119 -6.26 -7.01 -5.36
C ASP A 119 -4.97 -7.79 -5.63
N LEU A 120 -3.97 -7.70 -4.74
CA LEU A 120 -2.77 -8.53 -4.79
C LEU A 120 -3.09 -10.02 -4.68
N LYS A 121 -3.92 -10.44 -3.72
CA LYS A 121 -4.33 -11.84 -3.56
C LYS A 121 -5.09 -12.37 -4.77
N LYS A 122 -5.96 -11.55 -5.37
CA LYS A 122 -6.64 -11.94 -6.63
C LYS A 122 -5.64 -12.16 -7.76
N GLU A 123 -4.64 -11.30 -7.85
CA GLU A 123 -3.63 -11.35 -8.88
C GLU A 123 -2.66 -12.52 -8.68
N GLU A 124 -2.27 -12.80 -7.43
CA GLU A 124 -1.46 -13.95 -7.03
C GLU A 124 -2.16 -15.26 -7.42
N GLN A 125 -3.46 -15.38 -7.15
CA GLN A 125 -4.26 -16.53 -7.57
C GLN A 125 -4.37 -16.66 -9.09
N ARG A 126 -4.29 -15.54 -9.82
CA ARG A 126 -4.28 -15.52 -11.29
C ARG A 126 -2.94 -16.05 -11.82
N VAL A 127 -1.82 -15.53 -11.30
CA VAL A 127 -0.45 -15.97 -11.66
C VAL A 127 -0.25 -17.45 -11.34
N LYS A 128 -0.75 -17.93 -10.20
CA LYS A 128 -0.68 -19.36 -9.82
C LYS A 128 -1.33 -20.29 -10.86
N LYS A 129 -2.38 -19.84 -11.55
CA LYS A 129 -3.14 -20.63 -12.54
C LYS A 129 -2.52 -20.66 -13.94
N ILE A 130 -1.56 -19.78 -14.24
CA ILE A 130 -0.88 -19.77 -15.55
C ILE A 130 0.02 -21.00 -15.65
N GLU A 131 -0.14 -21.79 -16.71
CA GLU A 131 0.70 -22.95 -16.99
C GLU A 131 2.10 -22.51 -17.45
N VAL A 132 3.13 -23.19 -16.95
CA VAL A 132 4.56 -22.96 -17.17
C VAL A 132 5.27 -24.29 -17.36
#